data_AF-A0A7V2S3Y8-F1
#
_entry.id   AF-A0A7V2S3Y8-F1
#
_cell.length_a   1.000
_cell.length_b   1.000
_cell.length_c   1.000
_cell.angle_alpha   90.00
_cell.angle_beta   90.00
_cell.angle_gamma   90.00
#
_symmetry.space_group_name_H-M   'P 1'
#
loop_
_entity.id
_entity.type
_entity.pdbx_description
1 polymer ?
#
loop_
_entity_poly.entity_id
_entity_poly.type
_entity_poly.pdbx_seq_one_letter_code
_entity_poly.pdbx_strand_id
1 'polypeptide(L)'
;MITFNLNGKKQTYEGDENYSLLNFLRKDLGITSVKDGCSGQAACGACTVEINGKAKLSCVTKMGTLQDATVLTMEGFPDYIKETIATAMVNEGAVQCGFCTPGFITTTKVLLEKNPNPTVEELRKAFKP
;
A
#
# COMPACT_ATOMS: atom_id res chain seq x y z
N MET A 1 -4.24 23.08 3.79
CA MET A 1 -2.92 22.62 3.34
C MET A 1 -2.51 21.44 4.20
N ILE A 2 -2.23 20.30 3.57
CA ILE A 2 -1.85 19.04 4.24
C ILE A 2 -0.42 18.72 3.83
N THR A 3 0.44 18.45 4.80
CA THR A 3 1.84 18.11 4.55
C THR A 3 2.14 16.71 5.08
N PHE A 4 2.79 15.88 4.27
CA PHE A 4 3.11 14.50 4.63
C PHE A 4 4.37 14.02 3.89
N ASN A 5 4.93 12.89 4.30
CA ASN A 5 6.04 12.24 3.60
C ASN A 5 5.49 11.13 2.69
N LEU A 6 5.88 11.13 1.41
CA LEU A 6 5.57 10.08 0.45
C LEU A 6 6.86 9.54 -0.13
N ASN A 7 7.15 8.25 0.08
CA ASN A 7 8.35 7.59 -0.45
C ASN A 7 9.64 8.37 -0.15
N GLY A 8 9.76 8.88 1.08
CA GLY A 8 10.91 9.67 1.53
C GLY A 8 10.88 11.15 1.13
N LYS A 9 9.94 11.59 0.28
CA LYS A 9 9.84 12.98 -0.18
C LYS A 9 8.69 13.72 0.50
N LYS A 10 8.94 14.92 0.98
CA LYS A 10 7.89 15.80 1.51
C LYS A 10 6.91 16.18 0.39
N GLN A 11 5.62 16.02 0.65
CA GLN A 11 4.51 16.39 -0.23
C GLN A 11 3.62 17.41 0.46
N THR A 12 3.01 18.27 -0.35
CA THR A 12 2.01 19.24 0.09
C THR A 12 0.77 19.11 -0.81
N TYR A 13 -0.40 19.08 -0.18
CA TYR A 13 -1.69 18.96 -0.85
C TYR A 13 -2.64 20.06 -0.36
N GLU A 14 -3.28 20.77 -1.29
CA GLU A 14 -4.18 21.90 -1.01
C GLU A 14 -5.61 21.69 -1.54
N GLY A 15 -5.92 20.49 -2.04
CA GLY A 15 -7.25 20.15 -2.56
C GLY A 15 -8.26 19.71 -1.50
N ASP A 16 -9.33 19.06 -1.96
CA ASP A 16 -10.39 18.52 -1.10
C ASP A 16 -9.84 17.48 -0.11
N GLU A 17 -10.10 17.69 1.18
CA GLU A 17 -9.70 16.79 2.26
C GLU A 17 -10.36 15.42 2.16
N ASN A 18 -11.54 15.32 1.53
CA ASN A 18 -12.25 14.06 1.30
C ASN A 18 -11.76 13.30 0.07
N TYR A 19 -10.86 13.90 -0.73
CA TYR A 19 -10.25 13.21 -1.85
C TYR A 19 -9.49 11.98 -1.33
N SER A 20 -9.60 10.87 -2.06
CA SER A 20 -8.95 9.63 -1.63
C SER A 20 -7.46 9.66 -1.96
N LEU A 21 -6.66 9.10 -1.06
CA LEU A 21 -5.22 8.92 -1.27
C LEU A 21 -4.96 8.11 -2.54
N LEU A 22 -5.79 7.11 -2.85
CA LEU A 22 -5.67 6.33 -4.08
C LEU A 22 -5.73 7.21 -5.34
N ASN A 23 -6.71 8.12 -5.40
CA ASN A 23 -6.85 8.99 -6.56
C ASN A 23 -5.69 9.98 -6.64
N PHE A 24 -5.29 10.58 -5.52
CA PHE A 24 -4.12 11.46 -5.47
C PHE A 24 -2.85 10.77 -5.99
N LEU A 25 -2.56 9.57 -5.50
CA LEU A 25 -1.38 8.79 -5.94
C LEU A 25 -1.43 8.48 -7.43
N ARG A 26 -2.56 7.97 -7.92
CA ARG A 26 -2.66 7.47 -9.31
C ARG A 26 -2.85 8.57 -10.34
N LYS A 27 -3.79 9.48 -10.11
CA LYS A 27 -4.22 10.48 -11.09
C LYS A 27 -3.34 11.72 -11.06
N ASP A 28 -2.97 12.16 -9.87
CA ASP A 28 -2.26 13.43 -9.70
C ASP A 28 -0.74 13.21 -9.74
N LEU A 29 -0.25 12.12 -9.15
CA LEU A 29 1.18 11.80 -9.10
C LEU A 29 1.65 10.70 -10.07
N GLY A 30 0.73 10.01 -10.76
CA GLY A 30 1.09 8.94 -11.70
C GLY A 30 1.67 7.66 -11.06
N ILE A 31 1.54 7.49 -9.75
CA ILE A 31 1.98 6.30 -9.02
C ILE A 31 0.94 5.19 -9.24
N THR A 32 1.19 4.36 -10.24
CA THR A 32 0.21 3.36 -10.72
C THR A 32 0.37 1.97 -10.09
N SER A 33 1.39 1.71 -9.26
CA SER A 33 1.55 0.44 -8.55
C SER A 33 0.35 0.13 -7.64
N VAL A 34 -0.20 1.16 -7.00
CA VAL A 34 -1.39 1.08 -6.15
C VAL A 34 -2.63 0.96 -7.04
N LYS A 35 -3.40 -0.12 -6.93
CA LYS A 35 -4.47 -0.43 -7.89
C LYS A 35 -5.87 -0.14 -7.35
N ASP A 36 -6.78 0.22 -8.24
CA ASP A 36 -8.22 0.22 -7.96
C ASP A 36 -8.86 -1.04 -8.55
N GLY A 37 -9.19 -2.02 -7.70
CA GLY A 37 -9.80 -3.28 -8.13
C GLY A 37 -11.28 -3.42 -7.77
N CYS A 38 -11.83 -2.51 -6.96
CA CYS A 38 -13.20 -2.60 -6.46
C CYS A 38 -13.89 -1.23 -6.40
N SER A 39 -13.47 -0.29 -7.25
CA SER A 39 -14.06 1.06 -7.36
C SER A 39 -14.19 1.79 -6.01
N GLY A 40 -13.14 1.70 -5.19
CA GLY A 40 -13.10 2.34 -3.87
C GLY A 40 -13.98 1.74 -2.77
N GLN A 41 -14.53 0.54 -2.96
CA GLN A 41 -15.37 -0.14 -1.96
C GLN A 41 -14.62 -0.82 -0.80
N ALA A 42 -13.28 -0.68 -0.73
CA ALA A 42 -12.45 -1.34 0.29
C ALA A 42 -12.56 -2.89 0.33
N ALA A 43 -12.94 -3.54 -0.77
CA ALA A 43 -13.22 -4.98 -0.79
C ALA A 43 -12.08 -5.86 -1.30
N CYS A 44 -11.14 -5.32 -2.09
CA CYS A 44 -10.14 -6.15 -2.81
C CYS A 44 -8.71 -6.10 -2.26
N GLY A 45 -8.36 -5.13 -1.41
CA GLY A 45 -6.98 -4.96 -0.90
C GLY A 45 -5.92 -4.52 -1.94
N ALA A 46 -6.26 -4.38 -3.22
CA ALA A 46 -5.29 -4.05 -4.27
C ALA A 46 -4.72 -2.62 -4.17
N CYS A 47 -5.38 -1.75 -3.39
CA CYS A 47 -4.98 -0.37 -3.14
C CYS A 47 -4.13 -0.20 -1.87
N THR A 48 -3.64 -1.30 -1.28
CA THR A 48 -2.89 -1.23 -0.02
C THR A 48 -1.61 -0.43 -0.18
N VAL A 49 -1.41 0.50 0.75
CA VAL A 49 -0.17 1.27 0.95
C VAL A 49 0.21 1.15 2.43
N GLU A 50 1.45 1.50 2.77
CA GLU A 50 1.84 1.61 4.16
C GLU A 50 1.67 3.05 4.63
N ILE A 51 1.02 3.23 5.79
CA ILE A 51 0.83 4.53 6.44
C ILE A 51 1.25 4.38 7.90
N ASN A 52 2.34 5.06 8.28
CA ASN A 52 2.91 5.02 9.63
C ASN A 52 3.15 3.57 10.11
N GLY A 53 3.80 2.76 9.27
CA GLY A 53 4.12 1.35 9.59
C GLY A 53 2.92 0.40 9.58
N LYS A 54 1.77 0.81 9.02
CA LYS A 54 0.56 -0.03 8.95
C LYS A 54 0.07 -0.14 7.52
N ALA A 55 -0.28 -1.36 7.09
CA ALA A 55 -0.97 -1.61 5.85
C ALA A 55 -2.38 -1.00 5.92
N LYS A 56 -2.70 -0.09 5.00
CA LYS A 56 -4.00 0.59 4.93
C LYS A 56 -4.48 0.67 3.49
N LEU A 57 -5.80 0.67 3.33
CA LEU A 57 -6.46 0.84 2.04
C LEU A 57 -6.47 2.32 1.64
N SER A 58 -5.71 2.67 0.61
CA SER A 58 -5.63 4.07 0.14
C SER A 58 -6.95 4.57 -0.45
N CYS A 59 -7.83 3.69 -0.92
CA CYS A 59 -9.10 4.08 -1.55
C CYS A 59 -10.10 4.73 -0.59
N VAL A 60 -10.06 4.35 0.69
CA VAL A 60 -10.90 4.92 1.78
C VAL A 60 -10.11 5.80 2.73
N THR A 61 -8.80 5.93 2.53
CA THR A 61 -7.97 6.89 3.25
C THR A 61 -8.14 8.27 2.62
N LYS A 62 -8.63 9.22 3.42
CA LYS A 62 -8.86 10.60 2.99
C LYS A 62 -7.59 11.43 3.11
N MET A 63 -7.33 12.33 2.15
CA MET A 63 -6.18 13.23 2.19
C MET A 63 -6.13 14.02 3.51
N GLY A 64 -7.29 14.47 4.01
CA GLY A 64 -7.49 15.16 5.30
C GLY A 64 -6.86 14.46 6.52
N THR A 65 -6.65 13.14 6.45
CA THR A 65 -6.13 12.34 7.57
C THR A 65 -4.63 12.14 7.54
N LEU A 66 -3.94 12.70 6.54
CA LEU A 66 -2.52 12.42 6.27
C LEU A 66 -1.55 13.46 6.84
N GLN A 67 -2.04 14.46 7.57
CA GLN A 67 -1.16 15.46 8.19
C GLN A 67 -0.05 14.78 9.00
N ASP A 68 1.19 15.11 8.68
CA ASP A 68 2.44 14.57 9.25
C ASP A 68 2.61 13.05 9.13
N ALA A 69 1.82 12.38 8.29
CA ALA A 69 1.94 10.96 8.04
C ALA A 69 3.16 10.62 7.16
N THR A 70 3.69 9.41 7.35
CA THR A 70 4.61 8.77 6.40
C THR A 70 3.86 7.73 5.60
N VAL A 71 3.81 7.92 4.29
CA VAL A 71 3.18 7.03 3.32
C VAL A 71 4.25 6.39 2.46
N LEU A 72 4.24 5.06 2.36
CA LEU A 72 5.06 4.31 1.42
C LEU A 72 4.18 3.52 0.46
N THR A 73 4.47 3.67 -0.83
CA THR A 73 4.00 2.76 -1.89
C THR A 73 5.12 1.80 -2.26
N MET A 74 4.89 0.86 -3.18
CA MET A 74 5.96 -0.02 -3.65
C MET A 74 7.19 0.75 -4.14
N GLU A 75 7.00 1.89 -4.80
CA GLU A 75 8.08 2.75 -5.29
C GLU A 75 8.98 3.30 -4.17
N GLY A 76 8.49 3.35 -2.93
CA GLY A 76 9.27 3.78 -1.75
C GLY A 76 9.94 2.64 -0.98
N PHE A 77 9.71 1.38 -1.34
CA PHE A 77 10.33 0.24 -0.66
C PHE A 77 11.76 -0.01 -1.14
N PRO A 78 12.67 -0.47 -0.25
CA PRO A 78 13.99 -0.94 -0.65
C PRO A 78 13.91 -2.04 -1.71
N ASP A 79 14.81 -2.01 -2.69
CA ASP A 79 14.82 -2.97 -3.80
C ASP A 79 14.93 -4.42 -3.33
N TYR A 80 15.81 -4.70 -2.37
CA TYR A 80 15.97 -6.04 -1.83
C TYR A 80 14.69 -6.60 -1.19
N ILE A 81 13.84 -5.76 -0.58
CA ILE A 81 12.55 -6.20 0.01
C ILE A 81 11.58 -6.57 -1.10
N LYS A 82 11.46 -5.73 -2.14
CA LYS A 82 10.58 -5.99 -3.29
C LYS A 82 10.98 -7.29 -3.99
N GLU A 83 12.26 -7.43 -4.30
CA GLU A 83 12.80 -8.59 -5.01
C GLU A 83 12.64 -9.87 -4.20
N THR A 84 12.92 -9.85 -2.90
CA THR A 84 12.79 -11.03 -2.03
C THR A 84 11.34 -11.52 -1.98
N ILE A 85 10.39 -10.63 -1.70
CA ILE A 85 8.98 -11.01 -1.59
C ILE A 85 8.43 -11.43 -2.96
N ALA A 86 8.73 -10.67 -4.03
CA ALA A 86 8.26 -10.99 -5.37
C ALA A 86 8.82 -12.33 -5.86
N THR A 87 10.10 -12.61 -5.64
CA THR A 87 10.74 -13.88 -6.03
C THR A 87 10.10 -15.05 -5.29
N ALA A 88 9.88 -14.92 -3.98
CA ALA A 88 9.18 -15.95 -3.21
C ALA A 88 7.76 -16.20 -3.75
N MET A 89 7.00 -15.14 -4.06
CA MET A 89 5.67 -15.28 -4.65
C MET A 89 5.70 -15.94 -6.03
N VAL A 90 6.67 -15.62 -6.89
CA VAL A 90 6.82 -16.24 -8.21
C VAL A 90 7.18 -17.72 -8.10
N ASN A 91 8.13 -18.06 -7.23
CA ASN A 91 8.58 -19.45 -7.02
C ASN A 91 7.44 -20.36 -6.51
N GLU A 92 6.53 -19.82 -5.70
CA GLU A 92 5.36 -20.54 -5.19
C GLU A 92 4.11 -20.42 -6.10
N GLY A 93 4.24 -19.82 -7.30
CA GLY A 93 3.13 -19.68 -8.25
C GLY A 93 2.01 -18.74 -7.77
N ALA A 94 2.30 -17.84 -6.83
CA ALA A 94 1.33 -16.91 -6.25
C ALA A 94 1.01 -15.70 -7.16
N VAL A 95 1.65 -15.60 -8.33
CA VAL A 95 1.44 -14.51 -9.31
C VAL A 95 0.89 -15.06 -10.62
N GLN A 96 -0.29 -14.59 -11.02
CA GLN A 96 -0.87 -14.85 -12.34
C GLN A 96 -0.93 -13.56 -13.16
N CYS A 97 -2.05 -12.82 -13.12
CA CYS A 97 -2.18 -11.55 -13.83
C CYS A 97 -1.38 -10.39 -13.22
N GLY A 98 -0.92 -10.54 -11.97
CA GLY A 98 -0.12 -9.54 -11.27
C GLY A 98 -0.88 -8.33 -10.70
N PHE A 99 -2.19 -8.22 -10.93
CA PHE A 99 -2.96 -7.02 -10.54
C PHE A 99 -3.00 -6.79 -9.03
N CYS A 100 -3.23 -7.85 -8.24
CA CYS A 100 -3.29 -7.76 -6.78
C CYS A 100 -1.90 -7.75 -6.12
N THR A 101 -0.85 -8.17 -6.85
CA THR A 101 0.48 -8.42 -6.33
C THR A 101 1.08 -7.22 -5.57
N PRO A 102 0.94 -5.95 -6.01
CA PRO A 102 1.43 -4.81 -5.24
C PRO A 102 0.80 -4.67 -3.85
N GLY A 103 -0.50 -4.95 -3.74
CA GLY A 103 -1.20 -4.95 -2.44
C GLY A 103 -0.71 -6.08 -1.55
N PHE A 104 -0.53 -7.28 -2.11
CA PHE A 104 0.03 -8.43 -1.39
C PHE A 104 1.46 -8.15 -0.89
N ILE A 105 2.36 -7.64 -1.74
CA ILE A 105 3.75 -7.31 -1.36
C ILE A 105 3.75 -6.30 -0.21
N THR A 106 2.92 -5.25 -0.30
CA THR A 106 2.81 -4.22 0.74
C THR A 106 2.35 -4.81 2.07
N THR A 107 1.30 -5.62 2.08
CA THR A 107 0.81 -6.28 3.29
C THR A 107 1.86 -7.25 3.87
N THR A 108 2.53 -8.04 3.02
CA THR A 108 3.60 -8.96 3.44
C THR A 108 4.76 -8.21 4.09
N LYS A 109 5.24 -7.14 3.47
CA LYS A 109 6.32 -6.29 4.00
C LYS A 109 5.98 -5.80 5.40
N VAL A 110 4.81 -5.17 5.57
CA VAL A 110 4.37 -4.65 6.87
C VAL A 110 4.19 -5.75 7.91
N LEU A 111 3.65 -6.91 7.52
CA LEU A 111 3.49 -8.05 8.43
C LEU A 111 4.84 -8.55 8.92
N LEU A 112 5.80 -8.77 8.02
CA LEU A 112 7.11 -9.36 8.35
C LEU A 112 8.01 -8.40 9.14
N GLU A 113 7.89 -7.09 8.93
CA GLU A 113 8.57 -6.11 9.79
C GLU A 113 8.08 -6.13 11.22
N LYS A 114 6.79 -6.44 11.43
CA LYS A 114 6.20 -6.54 12.76
C LYS A 114 6.42 -7.90 13.40
N ASN A 115 6.28 -8.97 12.64
CA ASN A 115 6.50 -10.34 13.07
C ASN A 115 7.19 -11.14 11.95
N PRO A 116 8.51 -11.41 12.07
CA PRO A 116 9.27 -12.17 11.07
C PRO A 116 8.83 -13.64 10.93
N ASN A 117 8.09 -14.20 11.89
CA ASN A 117 7.61 -15.58 11.86
C ASN A 117 6.12 -15.64 12.22
N PRO A 118 5.22 -15.11 11.35
CA PRO A 118 3.81 -15.04 11.64
C PRO A 118 3.15 -16.41 11.62
N THR A 119 2.17 -16.63 12.49
CA THR A 119 1.35 -17.85 12.41
C THR A 119 0.41 -17.81 11.20
N VAL A 120 -0.14 -18.96 10.84
CA VAL A 120 -1.15 -19.04 9.76
C VAL A 120 -2.38 -18.18 10.07
N GLU A 121 -2.77 -18.07 11.34
CA GLU A 121 -3.86 -17.20 11.78
C GLU A 121 -3.53 -15.72 11.57
N GLU A 122 -2.30 -15.31 11.87
CA GLU A 122 -1.84 -13.94 11.65
C GLU A 122 -1.77 -13.61 10.16
N LEU A 123 -1.30 -14.55 9.33
CA LEU A 123 -1.33 -14.44 7.87
C LEU A 123 -2.78 -14.24 7.37
N ARG A 124 -3.70 -15.14 7.76
CA ARG A 124 -5.12 -15.02 7.37
C ARG A 124 -5.75 -13.71 7.82
N LYS A 125 -5.36 -13.19 9.00
CA LYS A 125 -5.85 -11.91 9.49
C LYS A 125 -5.29 -10.73 8.68
N ALA A 126 -4.02 -10.79 8.29
CA ALA A 126 -3.38 -9.72 7.53
C ALA A 126 -3.95 -9.54 6.12
N PHE A 127 -4.39 -10.63 5.48
CA PHE A 127 -4.94 -10.61 4.12
C PHE A 127 -6.47 -10.63 4.03
N LYS A 128 -7.17 -10.40 5.14
CA LYS A 128 -8.62 -10.12 5.12
C LYS A 128 -8.84 -8.66 4.67
N PRO A 129 -9.64 -8.40 3.63
CA PRO A 129 -10.05 -7.04 3.26
C PRO A 129 -10.77 -6.32 4.41
#